data_AF-A0A1P8TAT9-F1
#
_entry.id   AF-A0A1P8TAT9-F1
#
_cell.length_a   1.000
_cell.length_b   1.000
_cell.length_c   1.000
_cell.angle_alpha   90.00
_cell.angle_beta   90.00
_cell.angle_gamma   90.00
#
_symmetry.space_group_name_H-M   'P 1'
#
loop_
_entity.id
_entity.type
_entity.pdbx_description
1 polymer ?
#
loop_
_entity_poly.entity_id
_entity_poly.type
_entity_poly.pdbx_seq_one_letter_code
_entity_poly.pdbx_strand_id
1 'polypeptide(L)'
;MDHEFWKDIHERGGIPAVRGALEALPDDLPPQDADAAAELAMRVIEEDIARINARADRAEERARELADETREVRRRLAEHTARTTGD
;
A
#
# COMPACT_ATOMS: atom_id res chain seq x y z
N MET A 1 4.74 -24.39 8.10
CA MET A 1 4.03 -23.47 7.19
C MET A 1 5.07 -22.50 6.63
N ASP A 2 4.91 -22.06 5.39
CA ASP A 2 5.85 -21.15 4.73
C ASP A 2 5.24 -19.75 4.50
N HIS A 3 6.01 -18.84 3.90
CA HIS A 3 5.59 -17.47 3.64
C HIS A 3 4.40 -17.40 2.67
N GLU A 4 4.40 -18.20 1.60
CA GLU A 4 3.33 -18.20 0.60
C GLU A 4 1.99 -18.67 1.19
N PHE A 5 2.01 -19.60 2.16
CA PHE A 5 0.81 -19.96 2.92
C PHE A 5 0.19 -18.76 3.65
N TRP A 6 1.01 -18.00 4.39
CA TRP A 6 0.54 -16.83 5.13
C TRP A 6 0.05 -15.72 4.21
N LYS A 7 0.71 -15.57 3.06
CA LYS A 7 0.33 -14.63 2.00
C LYS A 7 -1.03 -14.96 1.39
N ASP A 8 -1.30 -16.22 1.04
CA ASP A 8 -2.61 -16.63 0.50
C ASP A 8 -3.75 -16.37 1.51
N ILE A 9 -3.52 -16.67 2.80
CA ILE A 9 -4.50 -16.39 3.87
C ILE A 9 -4.77 -14.89 3.98
N HIS A 10 -3.71 -14.08 3.99
CA HIS A 10 -3.82 -12.64 4.06
C HIS A 10 -4.53 -12.06 2.82
N GLU A 11 -4.24 -12.56 1.62
CA GLU A 11 -4.89 -12.11 0.38
C GLU A 11 -6.39 -12.43 0.34
N ARG A 12 -6.82 -13.54 0.95
CA ARG A 12 -8.24 -13.97 0.97
C ARG A 12 -9.10 -13.25 2.00
N GLY A 13 -8.53 -12.88 3.15
CA GLY A 13 -9.33 -12.36 4.26
C GLY A 13 -8.61 -11.37 5.17
N GLY A 14 -7.45 -10.86 4.77
CA GLY A 14 -6.67 -9.87 5.49
C GLY A 14 -6.20 -10.33 6.87
N ILE A 15 -5.88 -9.37 7.72
CA ILE A 15 -5.44 -9.58 9.11
C ILE A 15 -6.41 -10.49 9.91
N PRO A 16 -7.76 -10.38 9.79
CA PRO A 16 -8.66 -11.28 10.50
C PRO A 16 -8.48 -12.76 10.15
N ALA A 17 -8.22 -13.08 8.87
CA ALA A 17 -7.97 -14.45 8.44
C ALA A 17 -6.62 -14.97 8.94
N VAL A 18 -5.58 -14.13 8.90
CA VAL A 18 -4.26 -14.45 9.47
C VAL A 18 -4.36 -14.73 10.97
N ARG A 19 -5.10 -13.89 11.71
CA ARG A 19 -5.35 -14.09 13.15
C ARG A 19 -6.07 -15.42 13.39
N GLY A 20 -7.14 -15.71 12.66
CA GLY A 20 -7.87 -16.97 12.80
C GLY A 20 -7.00 -18.20 12.49
N ALA A 21 -6.09 -18.08 11.53
CA ALA A 21 -5.13 -19.15 11.20
C ALA A 21 -4.06 -19.34 12.29
N LEU A 22 -3.60 -18.27 12.94
CA LEU A 22 -2.71 -18.34 14.11
C LEU A 22 -3.42 -18.95 15.33
N GLU A 23 -4.69 -18.59 15.56
CA GLU A 23 -5.51 -19.14 16.64
C GLU A 23 -5.86 -20.63 16.43
N ALA A 24 -5.84 -21.09 15.17
CA ALA A 24 -6.10 -22.49 14.81
C ALA A 24 -4.82 -23.36 14.78
N LEU A 25 -3.67 -22.83 15.21
CA LEU A 25 -2.46 -23.63 15.32
C LEU A 25 -2.65 -24.76 16.34
N PRO A 26 -2.05 -25.94 16.10
CA PRO A 26 -2.16 -27.06 17.03
C PRO A 26 -1.60 -26.71 18.42
N ASP A 27 -2.30 -27.08 19.49
CA ASP A 27 -1.85 -26.85 20.88
C ASP A 27 -0.57 -27.63 21.22
N ASP A 28 -0.29 -28.71 20.48
CA ASP A 28 0.91 -29.55 20.61
C ASP A 28 2.05 -29.11 19.70
N LEU A 29 1.89 -28.00 18.97
CA LEU A 29 2.93 -27.46 18.11
C LEU A 29 4.15 -27.05 18.96
N PRO A 30 5.37 -27.43 18.55
CA PRO A 30 6.57 -26.99 19.25
C PRO A 30 6.65 -25.46 19.32
N PRO A 31 7.06 -24.86 20.46
CA PRO A 31 7.10 -23.40 20.60
C PRO A 31 7.88 -22.69 19.49
N GLN A 32 9.01 -23.26 19.07
CA GLN A 32 9.82 -22.69 17.98
C GLN A 32 9.08 -22.64 16.63
N ASP A 33 8.18 -23.58 16.38
CA ASP A 33 7.41 -23.64 15.14
C ASP A 33 6.22 -22.68 15.20
N ALA A 34 5.64 -22.48 16.39
CA ALA A 34 4.61 -21.47 16.64
C ALA A 34 5.19 -20.04 16.47
N ASP A 35 6.38 -19.79 17.01
CA ASP A 35 7.08 -18.51 16.86
C ASP A 35 7.41 -18.24 15.38
N ALA A 36 7.96 -19.24 14.68
CA ALA A 36 8.25 -19.11 13.25
C ALA A 36 7.00 -18.83 12.40
N ALA A 37 5.86 -19.46 12.74
CA ALA A 37 4.58 -19.20 12.12
C ALA A 37 4.11 -17.75 12.34
N ALA A 38 4.20 -17.25 13.57
CA ALA A 38 3.85 -15.87 13.91
C ALA A 38 4.76 -14.85 13.21
N GLU A 39 6.07 -15.09 13.14
CA GLU A 39 7.02 -14.23 12.44
C GLU A 39 6.71 -14.14 10.93
N LEU A 40 6.42 -15.27 10.28
CA LEU A 40 6.06 -15.30 8.87
C LEU A 40 4.73 -14.58 8.61
N ALA A 41 3.74 -14.77 9.48
CA ALA A 41 2.47 -14.07 9.43
C ALA A 41 2.64 -12.55 9.55
N MET A 42 3.46 -12.08 10.48
CA MET A 42 3.78 -10.65 10.64
C MET A 42 4.49 -10.11 9.41
N ARG A 43 5.46 -10.83 8.86
CA ARG A 43 6.20 -10.40 7.66
C ARG A 43 5.28 -10.14 6.47
N VAL A 44 4.30 -11.01 6.23
CA VAL A 44 3.30 -10.82 5.16
C VAL A 44 2.48 -9.54 5.36
N ILE A 45 2.10 -9.25 6.60
CA ILE A 45 1.34 -8.03 6.93
C ILE A 45 2.21 -6.79 6.70
N GLU A 46 3.47 -6.82 7.15
CA GLU A 46 4.42 -5.72 6.94
C GLU A 46 4.69 -5.45 5.45
N GLU A 47 4.82 -6.50 4.65
CA GLU A 47 4.97 -6.40 3.18
C GLU A 47 3.75 -5.74 2.52
N ASP A 48 2.52 -6.07 2.97
CA ASP A 48 1.32 -5.42 2.44
C ASP A 48 1.25 -3.94 2.84
N ILE A 49 1.58 -3.60 4.09
CA ILE A 49 1.65 -2.20 4.54
C ILE A 49 2.66 -1.42 3.69
N ALA A 50 3.84 -1.98 3.44
CA ALA A 50 4.85 -1.36 2.60
C ALA A 50 4.35 -1.14 1.17
N ARG A 51 3.65 -2.12 0.60
CA ARG A 51 3.04 -2.02 -0.74
C ARG A 51 1.96 -0.94 -0.80
N ILE A 52 1.10 -0.83 0.22
CA ILE A 52 0.06 0.19 0.30
C ILE A 52 0.68 1.57 0.38
N ASN A 53 1.69 1.76 1.24
CA ASN A 53 2.41 3.02 1.37
C ASN A 53 3.10 3.41 0.06
N ALA A 54 3.79 2.48 -0.59
CA ALA A 54 4.42 2.75 -1.89
C ALA A 54 3.39 3.14 -2.98
N ARG A 55 2.18 2.59 -2.92
CA ARG A 55 1.08 3.00 -3.82
C ARG A 55 0.57 4.40 -3.48
N ALA A 56 0.43 4.72 -2.19
CA ALA A 56 0.02 6.04 -1.73
C ALA A 56 1.04 7.12 -2.13
N ASP A 57 2.33 6.86 -1.92
CA ASP A 57 3.42 7.78 -2.29
C ASP A 57 3.40 8.11 -3.78
N ARG A 58 3.25 7.09 -4.64
CA ARG A 58 3.11 7.30 -6.10
C ARG A 58 1.85 8.07 -6.47
N ALA A 59 0.74 7.83 -5.78
CA ALA A 59 -0.49 8.57 -6.04
C ALA A 59 -0.35 10.05 -5.63
N GLU A 60 0.34 10.32 -4.52
CA GLU A 60 0.64 11.68 -4.07
C GLU A 60 1.58 12.41 -5.03
N GLU A 61 2.64 11.75 -5.50
CA GLU A 61 3.55 12.29 -6.51
C GLU A 61 2.79 12.69 -7.78
N ARG A 62 1.95 11.78 -8.30
CA ARG A 62 1.15 12.07 -9.49
C ARG A 62 0.16 13.22 -9.27
N ALA A 63 -0.42 13.34 -8.08
CA ALA A 63 -1.31 14.44 -7.74
C ALA A 63 -0.57 15.78 -7.72
N ARG A 64 0.68 15.81 -7.23
CA ARG A 64 1.54 17.01 -7.25
C ARG A 64 1.87 17.42 -8.68
N GLU A 65 2.28 16.48 -9.53
CA GLU A 65 2.54 16.76 -10.96
C GLU A 65 1.33 17.37 -11.65
N LEU A 66 0.14 16.79 -11.48
CA LEU A 66 -1.10 17.29 -12.08
C LEU A 66 -1.45 18.71 -11.58
N ALA A 67 -1.19 19.00 -10.30
CA ALA A 67 -1.39 20.32 -9.75
C ALA A 67 -0.43 21.36 -10.39
N ASP A 68 0.82 20.99 -10.61
CA ASP A 68 1.81 21.84 -11.27
C ASP A 68 1.47 22.08 -12.75
N GLU A 69 1.11 21.02 -13.48
CA GLU A 69 0.61 21.11 -14.86
C GLU A 69 -0.60 22.07 -14.95
N THR A 70 -1.54 21.97 -14.00
CA THR A 70 -2.72 22.83 -13.94
C THR A 70 -2.36 24.30 -13.70
N ARG A 71 -1.40 24.57 -12.80
CA ARG A 71 -0.91 25.94 -12.54
C ARG A 71 -0.26 26.53 -13.79
N GLU A 72 0.55 25.74 -14.49
CA GLU A 72 1.23 26.17 -15.71
C GLU A 72 0.23 26.47 -16.84
N VAL A 73 -0.78 25.62 -17.04
CA VAL A 73 -1.85 25.88 -18.01
C VAL A 73 -2.60 27.17 -17.67
N ARG A 74 -2.96 27.38 -16.39
CA ARG A 74 -3.61 28.62 -15.93
C ARG A 74 -2.76 29.86 -16.20
N ARG A 75 -1.44 29.78 -15.94
CA ARG A 75 -0.50 30.87 -16.23
C ARG A 75 -0.46 31.20 -17.72
N ARG A 76 -0.30 30.20 -18.58
CA ARG A 76 -0.27 30.39 -20.05
C ARG A 76 -1.58 30.97 -20.58
N LEU A 77 -2.72 30.52 -20.06
CA LEU A 77 -4.03 31.08 -20.41
C LEU A 77 -4.13 32.57 -20.03
N ALA A 78 -3.70 32.93 -18.81
CA ALA A 78 -3.69 34.32 -18.37
C ALA A 78 -2.78 35.20 -19.25
N GLU A 79 -1.58 34.72 -19.59
CA GLU A 79 -0.65 35.42 -20.48
C GLU A 79 -1.19 35.57 -21.91
N HIS A 80 -1.93 34.59 -22.40
CA HIS A 80 -2.58 34.68 -23.72
C HIS A 80 -3.67 35.75 -23.71
N THR A 81 -4.60 35.70 -22.75
CA THR A 81 -5.68 36.68 -22.63
C THR A 81 -5.14 38.10 -22.44
N ALA A 82 -4.11 38.29 -21.62
CA ALA A 82 -3.48 39.60 -21.41
C ALA A 82 -2.90 40.19 -22.70
N ARG A 83 -2.36 39.34 -23.60
CA ARG A 83 -1.84 39.77 -24.90
C ARG A 83 -2.95 40.08 -25.90
N THR A 84 -4.05 39.32 -25.89
CA THR A 84 -5.19 39.53 -26.80
C THR A 84 -6.06 40.73 -26.44
N THR A 85 -6.03 41.19 -25.18
CA THR A 85 -6.84 42.34 -24.71
C THR A 85 -6.06 43.65 -24.67
N GLY A 86 -4.75 43.62 -24.97
CA GLY A 86 -3.85 44.78 -24.96
C GLY A 86 -3.53 45.37 -26.34
N ASP A 87 -4.01 44.73 -27.41
CA ASP A 87 -4.10 45.27 -28.79
C ASP A 87 -5.52 45.85 -29.02
#